data_AF-A0A957HVQ6-F1
#
_entry.id   AF-A0A957HVQ6-F1
#
_cell.length_a   1.000
_cell.length_b   1.000
_cell.length_c   1.000
_cell.angle_alpha   90.00
_cell.angle_beta   90.00
_cell.angle_gamma   90.00
#
_symmetry.space_group_name_H-M   'P 1'
#
loop_
_entity.id
_entity.type
_entity.pdbx_description
1 polymer ?
#
loop_
_entity_poly.entity_id
_entity_poly.type
_entity_poly.pdbx_seq_one_letter_code
_entity_poly.pdbx_strand_id
1 'polypeptide(L)'
;MTTISSTGTESKRMTTWLKGNGSLIAIVLIMIALPFMIALLDGQSVADVLANETGNAKFIQGLMIEIFILAIYAISYDLILGITGLLSFGHAMFFAVGAYGTGIMLKSLGWGILPTLGGIVVLGIVQALLFAIVLPRVQGITFALVTLGLASVFHIVVQSNEVSEYTGADVGLQGVIAPEFLNTSSERLNLYLIGLALTVLVYLVYRRFVDSPTGRVCIAIRENEDRALMLGYNTFYFKLAALTVSSITAALAGTLHTLHQPIVSPNVAGLSYTVLALLIILIGGMGTLSGAMIGAAVYRLLEYFLDKQFGENASFILGLIYVLLVMFVPFGIVGTWQAKRLQIERGRAWLLQLFGLKKQE
;
A
#
# COMPACT_ATOMS: atom_id res chain seq x y z
N MET A 1 -42.11 -17.65 24.36
CA MET A 1 -41.20 -16.53 24.03
C MET A 1 -39.91 -16.73 24.80
N THR A 2 -38.94 -17.41 24.20
CA THR A 2 -37.62 -17.65 24.78
C THR A 2 -36.65 -16.60 24.24
N THR A 3 -36.29 -15.63 25.08
CA THR A 3 -35.23 -14.66 24.82
C THR A 3 -33.89 -15.39 24.82
N ILE A 4 -33.39 -15.73 23.63
CA ILE A 4 -32.02 -16.22 23.44
C ILE A 4 -31.09 -15.04 23.75
N SER A 5 -30.30 -15.16 24.81
CA SER A 5 -29.31 -14.18 25.25
C SER A 5 -28.24 -13.96 24.17
N SER A 6 -28.34 -12.85 23.44
CA SER A 6 -27.41 -12.42 22.38
C SER A 6 -26.02 -11.99 22.90
N THR A 7 -25.84 -11.86 24.21
CA THR A 7 -24.62 -11.32 24.83
C THR A 7 -23.45 -12.31 24.90
N GLY A 8 -23.72 -13.63 24.97
CA GLY A 8 -22.67 -14.66 25.07
C GLY A 8 -21.94 -14.97 23.77
N THR A 9 -22.60 -14.76 22.62
CA THR A 9 -22.05 -15.03 21.28
C THR A 9 -21.14 -13.91 20.78
N GLU A 10 -21.42 -12.64 21.12
CA GLU A 10 -20.56 -11.51 20.76
C GLU A 10 -19.24 -11.51 21.53
N SER A 11 -19.27 -11.80 22.84
CA SER A 11 -18.06 -11.90 23.66
C SER A 11 -17.11 -13.02 23.18
N LYS A 12 -17.66 -14.18 22.80
CA LYS A 12 -16.87 -15.26 22.17
C LYS A 12 -16.31 -14.86 20.80
N ARG A 13 -17.07 -14.17 19.96
CA ARG A 13 -16.58 -13.67 18.66
C ARG A 13 -15.43 -12.67 18.83
N MET A 14 -15.58 -11.72 19.76
CA MET A 14 -14.57 -10.69 20.02
C MET A 14 -13.28 -11.29 20.58
N THR A 15 -13.37 -12.22 21.53
CA THR A 15 -12.19 -12.90 22.10
C THR A 15 -11.47 -13.78 21.06
N THR A 16 -12.20 -14.41 20.15
CA THR A 16 -11.61 -15.22 19.06
C THR A 16 -10.91 -14.34 18.02
N TRP A 17 -11.50 -13.18 17.70
CA TRP A 17 -10.90 -12.19 16.79
C TRP A 17 -9.63 -11.57 17.40
N LEU A 18 -9.66 -11.19 18.67
CA LEU A 18 -8.51 -10.66 19.41
C LEU A 18 -7.35 -11.67 19.46
N LYS A 19 -7.65 -12.95 19.71
CA LYS A 19 -6.63 -14.02 19.69
C LYS A 19 -6.05 -14.24 18.28
N GLY A 20 -6.86 -14.10 17.22
CA GLY A 20 -6.41 -14.24 15.83
C GLY A 20 -5.58 -13.07 15.29
N ASN A 21 -5.69 -11.89 15.90
CA ASN A 21 -5.05 -10.65 15.44
C ASN A 21 -4.06 -10.04 16.44
N GLY A 22 -3.67 -10.78 17.49
CA GLY A 22 -2.81 -10.26 18.55
C GLY A 22 -1.50 -9.64 18.06
N SER A 23 -0.88 -10.19 17.01
CA SER A 23 0.34 -9.63 16.41
C SER A 23 0.10 -8.28 15.73
N LEU A 24 -1.00 -8.11 15.01
CA LEU A 24 -1.36 -6.84 14.36
C LEU A 24 -1.66 -5.78 15.40
N ILE A 25 -2.40 -6.12 16.45
CA ILE A 25 -2.72 -5.20 17.55
C ILE A 25 -1.44 -4.76 18.26
N ALA A 26 -0.52 -5.69 18.55
CA ALA A 26 0.77 -5.36 19.14
C ALA A 26 1.59 -4.40 18.25
N ILE A 27 1.65 -4.66 16.94
CA ILE A 27 2.35 -3.77 15.98
C ILE A 27 1.72 -2.38 15.98
N VAL A 28 0.40 -2.28 15.91
CA VAL A 28 -0.31 -0.99 15.91
C VAL A 28 -0.05 -0.23 17.21
N LEU A 29 -0.10 -0.90 18.37
CA LEU A 29 0.21 -0.28 19.65
C LEU A 29 1.66 0.20 19.71
N ILE A 30 2.61 -0.59 19.21
CA ILE A 30 4.02 -0.19 19.11
C ILE A 30 4.18 1.04 18.22
N MET A 31 3.49 1.08 17.07
CA MET A 31 3.53 2.24 16.17
C MET A 31 2.94 3.49 16.83
N ILE A 32 1.79 3.37 17.50
CA ILE A 32 1.21 4.51 18.25
C ILE A 32 2.18 5.00 19.35
N ALA A 33 2.87 4.09 20.04
CA ALA A 33 3.82 4.44 21.09
C ALA A 33 5.16 4.98 20.56
N LEU A 34 5.54 4.62 19.32
CA LEU A 34 6.84 4.93 18.72
C LEU A 34 7.26 6.41 18.82
N PRO A 35 6.45 7.40 18.38
CA PRO A 35 6.85 8.80 18.46
C PRO A 35 7.10 9.26 19.90
N PHE A 36 6.33 8.75 20.86
CA PHE A 36 6.47 9.08 22.27
C PHE A 36 7.69 8.40 22.91
N MET A 37 7.99 7.16 22.54
CA MET A 37 9.19 6.47 23.00
C MET A 37 10.46 7.19 22.54
N ILE A 38 10.47 7.68 21.30
CA ILE A 38 11.62 8.40 20.75
C ILE A 38 11.78 9.77 21.42
N ALA A 39 10.68 10.48 21.64
CA ALA A 39 10.70 11.74 22.39
C ALA A 39 11.27 11.54 23.81
N LEU A 40 10.85 10.48 24.50
CA LEU A 40 11.36 10.15 25.84
C LEU A 40 12.86 9.83 25.82
N LEU A 41 13.35 9.14 24.78
CA LEU A 41 14.78 8.85 24.60
C LEU A 41 15.62 10.11 24.36
N ASP A 42 15.05 11.11 23.68
CA ASP A 42 15.70 12.41 23.44
C ASP A 42 15.54 13.40 24.63
N GLY A 43 14.89 12.98 25.72
CA GLY A 43 14.61 13.82 26.87
C GLY A 43 13.50 14.86 26.66
N GLN A 44 12.76 14.76 25.56
CA GLN A 44 11.58 15.58 25.27
C GLN A 44 10.36 15.09 26.07
N SER A 45 9.48 16.03 26.41
CA SER A 45 8.24 15.72 27.11
C SER A 45 7.19 15.16 26.14
N VAL A 46 6.18 14.46 26.67
CA VAL A 46 5.02 14.00 25.86
C VAL A 46 4.26 15.19 25.24
N ALA A 47 4.27 16.34 25.92
CA ALA A 47 3.62 17.55 25.43
C ALA A 47 4.33 18.11 24.18
N ASP A 48 5.65 17.92 24.06
CA ASP A 48 6.43 18.43 22.92
C ASP A 48 6.03 17.69 21.62
N VAL A 49 5.72 16.39 21.73
CA VAL A 49 5.22 15.58 20.61
C VAL A 49 3.83 16.04 20.18
N LEU A 50 2.96 16.35 21.15
CA LEU A 50 1.61 16.83 20.91
C LEU A 50 1.61 18.26 20.34
N ALA A 51 2.56 19.09 20.76
CA ALA A 51 2.75 20.46 20.25
C ALA A 51 3.50 20.51 18.91
N ASN A 52 3.85 19.35 18.32
CA ASN A 52 4.57 19.23 17.06
C ASN A 52 5.93 19.98 17.04
N GLU A 53 6.62 19.95 18.18
CA GLU A 53 7.95 20.56 18.35
C GLU A 53 9.01 19.91 17.44
N THR A 54 10.05 20.67 17.12
CA THR A 54 11.16 20.15 16.30
C THR A 54 11.99 19.12 17.08
N GLY A 55 12.33 18.00 16.44
CA GLY A 55 13.11 16.93 17.07
C GLY A 55 13.11 15.64 16.25
N ASN A 56 13.79 14.60 16.73
CA ASN A 56 13.83 13.31 16.03
C ASN A 56 12.45 12.64 16.01
N ALA A 57 11.60 12.87 17.02
CA ALA A 57 10.23 12.35 17.03
C ALA A 57 9.43 12.85 15.81
N LYS A 58 9.51 14.15 15.50
CA LYS A 58 8.86 14.75 14.31
C LYS A 58 9.45 14.23 13.00
N PHE A 59 10.77 13.99 12.97
CA PHE A 59 11.44 13.39 11.83
C PHE A 59 10.95 11.95 11.56
N ILE A 60 10.90 11.10 12.60
CA ILE A 60 10.46 9.71 12.50
C ILE A 60 8.98 9.62 12.11
N GLN A 61 8.13 10.52 12.64
CA GLN A 61 6.74 10.61 12.18
C GLN A 61 6.67 10.84 10.67
N GLY A 62 7.50 11.73 10.13
CA GLY A 62 7.61 11.97 8.69
C GLY A 62 8.00 10.72 7.91
N LEU A 63 9.09 10.09 8.32
CA LEU A 63 9.60 8.87 7.67
C LEU A 63 8.58 7.74 7.68
N MET A 64 7.83 7.59 8.78
CA MET A 64 6.77 6.58 8.89
C MET A 64 5.56 6.90 8.02
N ILE A 65 5.17 8.17 7.88
CA ILE A 65 4.09 8.55 6.95
C ILE A 65 4.45 8.15 5.52
N GLU A 66 5.69 8.37 5.08
CA GLU A 66 6.16 7.93 3.78
C GLU A 66 6.12 6.40 3.62
N ILE A 67 6.51 5.66 4.67
CA ILE A 67 6.37 4.20 4.70
C ILE A 67 4.90 3.78 4.56
N PHE A 68 3.97 4.44 5.26
CA PHE A 68 2.54 4.15 5.17
C PHE A 68 1.99 4.40 3.76
N ILE A 69 2.35 5.53 3.14
CA ILE A 69 1.98 5.86 1.76
C ILE A 69 2.45 4.76 0.80
N LEU A 70 3.75 4.42 0.86
CA LEU A 70 4.34 3.40 0.02
C LEU A 70 3.77 2.00 0.29
N ALA A 71 3.43 1.69 1.54
CA ALA A 71 2.81 0.43 1.92
C ALA A 71 1.39 0.31 1.35
N ILE A 72 0.56 1.34 1.45
CA ILE A 72 -0.80 1.35 0.87
C ILE A 72 -0.70 1.20 -0.65
N TYR A 73 0.21 1.94 -1.28
CA TYR A 73 0.44 1.85 -2.71
C TYR A 73 0.93 0.45 -3.13
N ALA A 74 1.88 -0.14 -2.41
CA ALA A 74 2.36 -1.49 -2.67
C ALA A 74 1.28 -2.56 -2.45
N ILE A 75 0.47 -2.45 -1.40
CA ILE A 75 -0.68 -3.36 -1.16
C ILE A 75 -1.66 -3.31 -2.33
N SER A 76 -1.94 -2.11 -2.84
CA SER A 76 -2.82 -1.96 -4.00
C SER A 76 -2.25 -2.67 -5.24
N TYR A 77 -0.94 -2.58 -5.47
CA TYR A 77 -0.30 -3.21 -6.62
C TYR A 77 -0.18 -4.73 -6.45
N ASP A 78 0.07 -5.22 -5.23
CA ASP A 78 0.12 -6.64 -4.90
C ASP A 78 -1.22 -7.34 -5.13
N LEU A 79 -2.35 -6.64 -4.97
CA LEU A 79 -3.66 -7.21 -5.32
C LEU A 79 -3.79 -7.47 -6.83
N ILE A 80 -3.23 -6.60 -7.66
CA ILE A 80 -3.33 -6.72 -9.13
C ILE A 80 -2.33 -7.75 -9.61
N LEU A 81 -1.05 -7.58 -9.29
CA LEU A 81 -0.03 -8.51 -9.74
C LEU A 81 -0.02 -9.79 -8.91
N GLY A 82 0.16 -9.66 -7.60
CA GLY A 82 0.37 -10.77 -6.69
C GLY A 82 -0.86 -11.67 -6.55
N ILE A 83 -2.07 -11.13 -6.48
CA ILE A 83 -3.29 -11.95 -6.28
C ILE A 83 -3.98 -12.31 -7.58
N THR A 84 -4.14 -11.35 -8.51
CA THR A 84 -4.90 -11.60 -9.76
C THR A 84 -4.03 -11.99 -10.96
N GLY A 85 -2.71 -11.82 -10.88
CA GLY A 85 -1.78 -12.19 -11.96
C GLY A 85 -1.66 -11.17 -13.09
N LEU A 86 -2.22 -9.98 -12.90
CA LEU A 86 -2.20 -8.92 -13.90
C LEU A 86 -0.97 -8.05 -13.71
N LEU A 87 -0.03 -8.11 -14.65
CA LEU A 87 1.09 -7.17 -14.68
C LEU A 87 0.65 -5.86 -15.34
N SER A 88 0.44 -4.81 -14.53
CA SER A 88 0.08 -3.48 -15.03
C SER A 88 1.23 -2.50 -14.85
N PHE A 89 1.81 -2.01 -15.94
CA PHE A 89 2.79 -0.92 -15.87
C PHE A 89 2.14 0.46 -15.74
N GLY A 90 0.81 0.53 -15.75
CA GLY A 90 0.07 1.78 -15.59
C GLY A 90 -0.30 2.13 -14.14
N HIS A 91 0.16 1.37 -13.14
CA HIS A 91 -0.27 1.53 -11.75
C HIS A 91 0.05 2.90 -11.13
N ALA A 92 1.16 3.53 -11.55
CA ALA A 92 1.52 4.89 -11.18
C ALA A 92 0.43 5.92 -11.53
N MET A 93 -0.34 5.70 -12.60
CA MET A 93 -1.46 6.57 -12.96
C MET A 93 -2.51 6.61 -11.84
N PHE A 94 -2.83 5.48 -11.20
CA PHE A 94 -3.82 5.43 -10.12
C PHE A 94 -3.38 6.26 -8.91
N PHE A 95 -2.10 6.16 -8.56
CA PHE A 95 -1.52 7.00 -7.51
C PHE A 95 -1.51 8.47 -7.90
N ALA A 96 -1.06 8.79 -9.11
CA ALA A 96 -0.94 10.15 -9.60
C ALA A 96 -2.30 10.85 -9.71
N VAL A 97 -3.36 10.18 -10.16
CA VAL A 97 -4.72 10.76 -10.14
C VAL A 97 -5.19 11.03 -8.72
N GLY A 98 -4.84 10.17 -7.75
CA GLY A 98 -5.05 10.46 -6.34
C GLY A 98 -4.35 11.73 -5.87
N ALA A 99 -3.05 11.84 -6.20
CA ALA A 99 -2.20 12.93 -5.77
C ALA A 99 -2.59 14.28 -6.43
N TYR A 100 -2.66 14.31 -7.76
CA TYR A 100 -3.07 15.48 -8.53
C TYR A 100 -4.54 15.82 -8.32
N GLY A 101 -5.44 14.82 -8.29
CA GLY A 101 -6.86 15.05 -8.03
C GLY A 101 -7.08 15.71 -6.67
N THR A 102 -6.39 15.25 -5.63
CA THR A 102 -6.44 15.86 -4.29
C THR A 102 -5.90 17.29 -4.34
N GLY A 103 -4.75 17.49 -4.98
CA GLY A 103 -4.13 18.80 -5.09
C GLY A 103 -5.02 19.80 -5.82
N ILE A 104 -5.61 19.42 -6.95
CA ILE A 104 -6.51 20.25 -7.76
C ILE A 104 -7.80 20.57 -6.97
N MET A 105 -8.41 19.57 -6.32
CA MET A 105 -9.64 19.78 -5.54
C MET A 105 -9.42 20.71 -4.35
N LEU A 106 -8.32 20.55 -3.61
CA LEU A 106 -8.01 21.41 -2.45
C LEU A 106 -7.53 22.81 -2.89
N LYS A 107 -6.60 22.88 -3.85
CA LYS A 107 -5.95 24.14 -4.23
C LYS A 107 -6.77 24.97 -5.23
N SER A 108 -7.23 24.35 -6.31
CA SER A 108 -7.88 25.06 -7.42
C SER A 108 -9.38 25.18 -7.22
N LEU A 109 -10.04 24.12 -6.72
CA LEU A 109 -11.49 24.12 -6.49
C LEU A 109 -11.89 24.59 -5.08
N GLY A 110 -10.94 24.67 -4.13
CA GLY A 110 -11.21 25.08 -2.76
C GLY A 110 -12.12 24.11 -1.98
N TRP A 111 -12.16 22.84 -2.38
CA TRP A 111 -13.00 21.83 -1.73
C TRP A 111 -12.48 21.50 -0.33
N GLY A 112 -13.40 21.11 0.56
CA GLY A 112 -13.03 20.48 1.83
C GLY A 112 -12.49 19.05 1.63
N ILE A 113 -11.94 18.46 2.69
CA ILE A 113 -11.37 17.11 2.62
C ILE A 113 -12.42 16.02 2.38
N LEU A 114 -13.60 16.11 2.98
CA LEU A 114 -14.68 15.14 2.77
C LEU A 114 -15.14 15.04 1.30
N PRO A 115 -15.51 16.15 0.62
CA PRO A 115 -15.87 16.08 -0.80
C PRO A 115 -14.68 15.67 -1.67
N THR A 116 -13.45 16.05 -1.29
CA THR A 116 -12.24 15.58 -1.97
C THR A 116 -12.11 14.05 -1.90
N LEU A 117 -12.26 13.44 -0.73
CA LEU A 117 -12.22 11.98 -0.58
C LEU A 117 -13.30 11.28 -1.42
N GLY A 118 -14.53 11.83 -1.45
CA GLY A 118 -15.59 11.33 -2.31
C GLY A 118 -15.22 11.42 -3.80
N GLY A 119 -14.65 12.55 -4.22
CA GLY A 119 -14.14 12.76 -5.58
C GLY A 119 -13.04 11.77 -5.96
N ILE A 120 -12.11 11.49 -5.05
CA ILE A 120 -11.03 10.52 -5.27
C ILE A 120 -11.57 9.10 -5.45
N VAL A 121 -12.57 8.68 -4.67
CA VAL A 121 -13.20 7.37 -4.86
C VAL A 121 -13.85 7.29 -6.24
N VAL A 122 -14.57 8.33 -6.67
CA VAL A 122 -15.18 8.39 -8.00
C VAL A 122 -14.10 8.33 -9.10
N LEU A 123 -13.03 9.10 -8.98
CA LEU A 123 -11.91 9.07 -9.93
C LEU A 123 -11.22 7.70 -9.97
N GLY A 124 -11.07 7.01 -8.83
CA GLY A 124 -10.56 5.65 -8.78
C GLY A 124 -11.45 4.65 -9.52
N ILE A 125 -12.78 4.76 -9.36
CA ILE A 125 -13.74 3.93 -10.10
C ILE A 125 -13.65 4.20 -11.60
N VAL A 126 -13.62 5.47 -12.00
CA VAL A 126 -13.52 5.86 -13.42
C VAL A 126 -12.23 5.33 -14.06
N GLN A 127 -11.10 5.43 -13.35
CA GLN A 127 -9.83 4.88 -13.82
C GLN A 127 -9.86 3.35 -13.95
N ALA A 128 -10.43 2.66 -12.98
CA ALA A 128 -10.57 1.21 -13.04
C ALA A 128 -11.44 0.79 -14.23
N LEU A 129 -12.54 1.50 -14.50
CA LEU A 129 -13.39 1.27 -15.67
C LEU A 129 -12.63 1.53 -16.97
N LEU A 130 -11.84 2.61 -17.05
CA LEU A 130 -11.01 2.93 -18.22
C LEU A 130 -10.02 1.80 -18.53
N PHE A 131 -9.33 1.28 -17.52
CA PHE A 131 -8.41 0.17 -17.68
C PHE A 131 -9.14 -1.16 -17.96
N ALA A 132 -10.35 -1.31 -17.42
CA ALA A 132 -11.17 -2.50 -17.63
C ALA A 132 -11.63 -2.66 -19.08
N ILE A 133 -11.75 -1.58 -19.87
CA ILE A 133 -12.07 -1.66 -21.30
C ILE A 133 -11.09 -2.59 -22.05
N VAL A 134 -9.84 -2.65 -21.59
CA VAL A 134 -8.80 -3.45 -22.22
C VAL A 134 -8.83 -4.90 -21.74
N LEU A 135 -9.28 -5.19 -20.51
CA LEU A 135 -9.24 -6.52 -19.88
C LEU A 135 -9.79 -7.69 -20.73
N PRO A 136 -10.88 -7.55 -21.52
CA PRO A 136 -11.39 -8.65 -22.35
C PRO A 136 -10.51 -8.99 -23.55
N ARG A 137 -9.63 -8.09 -23.98
CA ARG A 137 -8.94 -8.16 -25.27
C ARG A 137 -7.45 -8.47 -25.16
N VAL A 138 -6.88 -8.40 -23.96
CA VAL A 138 -5.43 -8.52 -23.75
C VAL A 138 -5.13 -9.41 -22.56
N GLN A 139 -4.12 -10.27 -22.73
CA GLN A 139 -3.61 -11.16 -21.69
C GLN A 139 -2.11 -10.97 -21.52
N GLY A 140 -1.62 -11.17 -20.30
CA GLY A 140 -0.20 -11.16 -19.97
C GLY A 140 0.53 -9.88 -20.40
N ILE A 141 1.55 -10.04 -21.25
CA ILE A 141 2.46 -8.96 -21.67
C ILE A 141 1.70 -7.84 -22.41
N THR A 142 0.68 -8.18 -23.20
CA THR A 142 -0.09 -7.18 -23.94
C THR A 142 -0.85 -6.24 -23.00
N PHE A 143 -1.35 -6.74 -21.86
CA PHE A 143 -1.95 -5.89 -20.82
C PHE A 143 -0.91 -4.92 -20.25
N ALA A 144 0.29 -5.41 -19.97
CA ALA A 144 1.39 -4.60 -19.45
C ALA A 144 1.76 -3.46 -20.43
N LEU A 145 1.85 -3.76 -21.73
CA LEU A 145 2.18 -2.76 -22.77
C LEU A 145 1.08 -1.72 -22.96
N VAL A 146 -0.20 -2.13 -23.00
CA VAL A 146 -1.31 -1.16 -23.17
C VAL A 146 -1.43 -0.26 -21.95
N THR A 147 -1.28 -0.81 -20.75
CA THR A 147 -1.34 -0.03 -19.51
C THR A 147 -0.15 0.92 -19.36
N LEU A 148 1.03 0.53 -19.83
CA LEU A 148 2.17 1.44 -19.97
C LEU A 148 1.84 2.60 -20.91
N GLY A 149 1.26 2.31 -22.08
CA GLY A 149 0.84 3.34 -23.03
C GLY A 149 -0.16 4.34 -22.43
N LEU A 150 -1.19 3.84 -21.73
CA LEU A 150 -2.18 4.68 -21.05
C LEU A 150 -1.55 5.58 -19.98
N ALA A 151 -0.67 5.03 -19.13
CA ALA A 151 0.01 5.83 -18.11
C ALA A 151 1.01 6.82 -18.73
N SER A 152 1.64 6.48 -19.85
CA SER A 152 2.54 7.39 -20.56
C SER A 152 1.79 8.58 -21.15
N VAL A 153 0.63 8.34 -21.77
CA VAL A 153 -0.26 9.41 -22.24
C VAL A 153 -0.71 10.28 -21.07
N PHE A 154 -1.12 9.68 -19.95
CA PHE A 154 -1.49 10.44 -18.76
C PHE A 154 -0.34 11.30 -18.22
N HIS A 155 0.88 10.75 -18.15
CA HIS A 155 2.07 11.46 -17.72
C HIS A 155 2.40 12.65 -18.64
N ILE A 156 2.28 12.47 -19.96
CA ILE A 156 2.43 13.55 -20.95
C ILE A 156 1.36 14.63 -20.76
N VAL A 157 0.11 14.24 -20.52
CA VAL A 157 -0.97 15.20 -20.25
C VAL A 157 -0.66 16.01 -18.99
N VAL A 158 -0.21 15.37 -17.91
CA VAL A 158 0.16 16.07 -16.67
C VAL A 158 1.29 17.07 -16.87
N GLN A 159 2.28 16.75 -17.71
CA GLN A 159 3.40 17.63 -18.07
C GLN A 159 3.04 18.70 -19.10
N SER A 160 1.89 18.58 -19.77
CA SER A 160 1.51 19.50 -20.84
C SER A 160 1.26 20.92 -20.32
N ASN A 161 1.73 21.91 -21.08
CA ASN A 161 1.50 23.33 -20.80
C ASN A 161 0.01 23.71 -20.84
N GLU A 162 -0.82 22.98 -21.60
CA GLU A 162 -2.26 23.25 -21.74
C GLU A 162 -3.04 23.09 -20.42
N VAL A 163 -2.56 22.24 -19.51
CA VAL A 163 -3.18 22.01 -18.20
C VAL A 163 -2.34 22.55 -17.04
N SER A 164 -1.35 23.40 -17.35
CA SER A 164 -0.38 23.94 -16.39
C SER A 164 -1.04 24.66 -15.21
N GLU A 165 -2.18 25.31 -15.42
CA GLU A 165 -2.97 25.95 -14.35
C GLU A 165 -3.37 24.95 -13.23
N TYR A 166 -3.65 23.70 -13.60
CA TYR A 166 -4.11 22.66 -12.68
C TYR A 166 -2.99 21.72 -12.23
N THR A 167 -2.05 21.39 -13.11
CA THR A 167 -1.01 20.39 -12.81
C THR A 167 0.35 21.00 -12.48
N GLY A 168 0.58 22.27 -12.83
CA GLY A 168 1.90 22.90 -12.77
C GLY A 168 2.90 22.38 -13.81
N ALA A 169 2.44 21.60 -14.81
CA ALA A 169 3.25 21.04 -15.89
C ALA A 169 4.54 20.37 -15.36
N ASP A 170 5.70 20.63 -15.97
CA ASP A 170 6.99 20.03 -15.62
C ASP A 170 7.45 20.34 -14.18
N VAL A 171 7.00 21.46 -13.60
CA VAL A 171 7.38 21.88 -12.23
C VAL A 171 6.56 21.12 -11.18
N GLY A 172 5.38 20.63 -11.56
CA GLY A 172 4.44 19.98 -10.68
C GLY A 172 3.57 20.95 -9.88
N LEU A 173 2.56 20.40 -9.22
CA LEU A 173 1.56 21.18 -8.50
C LEU A 173 2.08 21.55 -7.11
N GLN A 174 2.48 22.80 -6.94
CA GLN A 174 3.01 23.31 -5.66
C GLN A 174 1.97 24.04 -4.84
N GLY A 175 2.21 24.16 -3.53
CA GLY A 175 1.41 25.01 -2.64
C GLY A 175 0.03 24.44 -2.35
N VAL A 176 -0.11 23.12 -2.30
CA VAL A 176 -1.36 22.49 -1.85
C VAL A 176 -1.47 22.69 -0.34
N ILE A 177 -2.46 23.47 0.10
CA ILE A 177 -2.69 23.73 1.52
C ILE A 177 -3.62 22.63 2.05
N ALA A 178 -3.08 21.76 2.90
CA ALA A 178 -3.89 20.81 3.63
C ALA A 178 -4.75 21.53 4.69
N PRO A 179 -5.94 21.01 5.03
CA PRO A 179 -6.75 21.51 6.14
C PRO A 179 -5.92 21.62 7.43
N GLU A 180 -6.22 22.61 8.27
CA GLU A 180 -5.42 22.96 9.45
C GLU A 180 -5.13 21.76 10.38
N PHE A 181 -6.11 20.88 10.58
CA PHE A 181 -5.98 19.67 11.41
C PHE A 181 -5.14 18.53 10.78
N LEU A 182 -4.84 18.61 9.48
CA LEU A 182 -4.03 17.65 8.71
C LEU A 182 -2.71 18.23 8.22
N ASN A 183 -2.49 19.53 8.42
CA ASN A 183 -1.33 20.20 7.88
C ASN A 183 -0.08 19.74 8.62
N THR A 184 0.85 19.12 7.89
CA THR A 184 2.11 18.59 8.44
C THR A 184 2.93 19.64 9.19
N SER A 185 2.75 20.92 8.87
CA SER A 185 3.45 22.03 9.53
C SER A 185 2.98 22.25 10.97
N SER A 186 1.67 22.13 11.23
CA SER A 186 1.05 22.35 12.54
C SER A 186 0.77 21.04 13.29
N GLU A 187 0.28 20.02 12.60
CA GLU A 187 -0.35 18.83 13.20
C GLU A 187 0.18 17.51 12.62
N ARG A 188 1.50 17.33 12.59
CA ARG A 188 2.14 16.13 11.98
C ARG A 188 1.70 14.81 12.63
N LEU A 189 1.45 14.82 13.94
CA LEU A 189 0.98 13.66 14.69
C LEU A 189 -0.41 13.19 14.20
N ASN A 190 -1.31 14.11 13.87
CA ASN A 190 -2.64 13.75 13.38
C ASN A 190 -2.55 13.05 12.02
N LEU A 191 -1.72 13.57 11.12
CA LEU A 191 -1.50 12.93 9.82
C LEU A 191 -0.83 11.56 9.98
N TYR A 192 0.10 11.42 10.93
CA TYR A 192 0.72 10.14 11.27
C TYR A 192 -0.33 9.11 11.73
N LEU A 193 -1.20 9.49 12.66
CA LEU A 193 -2.25 8.61 13.19
C LEU A 193 -3.28 8.25 12.13
N ILE A 194 -3.65 9.20 11.26
CA ILE A 194 -4.56 8.96 10.13
C ILE A 194 -3.91 8.04 9.09
N GLY A 195 -2.64 8.25 8.76
CA GLY A 195 -1.88 7.38 7.86
C GLY A 195 -1.78 5.95 8.40
N LEU A 196 -1.52 5.80 9.70
CA LEU A 196 -1.52 4.49 10.37
C LEU A 196 -2.91 3.85 10.35
N ALA A 197 -3.96 4.59 10.71
CA ALA A 197 -5.34 4.10 10.71
C ALA A 197 -5.77 3.66 9.31
N LEU A 198 -5.44 4.45 8.28
CA LEU A 198 -5.72 4.13 6.88
C LEU A 198 -4.96 2.88 6.44
N THR A 199 -3.68 2.74 6.81
CA THR A 199 -2.87 1.56 6.48
C THR A 199 -3.47 0.30 7.11
N VAL A 200 -3.87 0.37 8.38
CA VAL A 200 -4.53 -0.75 9.09
C VAL A 200 -5.88 -1.07 8.43
N LEU A 201 -6.67 -0.06 8.09
CA LEU A 201 -7.96 -0.23 7.43
C LEU A 201 -7.78 -0.93 6.06
N VAL A 202 -6.86 -0.44 5.23
CA VAL A 202 -6.54 -1.02 3.93
C VAL A 202 -6.08 -2.47 4.10
N TYR A 203 -5.18 -2.75 5.04
CA TYR A 203 -4.72 -4.10 5.33
C TYR A 203 -5.89 -5.04 5.70
N LEU A 204 -6.81 -4.59 6.57
CA LEU A 204 -7.97 -5.40 6.99
C LEU A 204 -8.95 -5.63 5.85
N VAL A 205 -9.25 -4.60 5.04
CA VAL A 205 -10.12 -4.70 3.86
C VAL A 205 -9.53 -5.68 2.86
N TYR A 206 -8.22 -5.59 2.60
CA TYR A 206 -7.54 -6.46 1.65
C TYR A 206 -7.44 -7.89 2.14
N ARG A 207 -7.13 -8.10 3.43
CA ARG A 207 -7.17 -9.44 4.03
C ARG A 207 -8.55 -10.06 3.87
N ARG A 208 -9.61 -9.29 4.15
CA ARG A 208 -10.98 -9.75 3.97
C ARG A 208 -11.32 -10.07 2.51
N PHE A 209 -10.81 -9.29 1.56
CA PHE A 209 -10.99 -9.50 0.13
C PHE A 209 -10.29 -10.77 -0.34
N VAL A 210 -9.01 -10.96 0.00
CA VAL A 210 -8.22 -12.14 -0.38
C VAL A 210 -8.82 -13.43 0.23
N ASP A 211 -9.27 -13.38 1.48
CA ASP A 211 -9.90 -14.53 2.16
C ASP A 211 -11.32 -14.84 1.64
N SER A 212 -11.93 -13.93 0.87
CA SER A 212 -13.28 -14.09 0.33
C SER A 212 -13.32 -15.06 -0.87
N PRO A 213 -14.51 -15.59 -1.25
CA PRO A 213 -14.67 -16.36 -2.48
C PRO A 213 -14.18 -15.61 -3.72
N THR A 214 -14.41 -14.29 -3.79
CA THR A 214 -13.92 -13.41 -4.85
C THR A 214 -12.40 -13.47 -4.96
N GLY A 215 -11.69 -13.35 -3.83
CA GLY A 215 -10.24 -13.44 -3.78
C GLY A 215 -9.71 -14.80 -4.22
N ARG A 216 -10.39 -15.89 -3.83
CA ARG A 216 -10.01 -17.25 -4.28
C ARG A 216 -10.18 -17.44 -5.79
N VAL A 217 -11.22 -16.85 -6.38
CA VAL A 217 -11.38 -16.87 -7.84
C VAL A 217 -10.29 -16.04 -8.52
N CYS A 218 -9.91 -14.88 -7.96
CA CYS A 218 -8.78 -14.11 -8.45
C CYS A 218 -7.46 -14.91 -8.44
N ILE A 219 -7.20 -15.65 -7.36
CA ILE A 219 -6.03 -16.55 -7.28
C ILE A 219 -6.14 -17.65 -8.36
N ALA A 220 -7.32 -18.23 -8.56
CA ALA A 220 -7.51 -19.23 -9.62
C ALA A 220 -7.26 -18.65 -11.03
N ILE A 221 -7.68 -17.40 -11.27
CA ILE A 221 -7.41 -16.66 -12.52
C ILE A 221 -5.91 -16.46 -12.73
N ARG A 222 -5.17 -16.09 -11.67
CA ARG A 222 -3.70 -15.95 -11.71
C ARG A 222 -3.01 -17.25 -12.12
N GLU A 223 -3.46 -18.39 -11.59
CA GLU A 223 -2.87 -19.69 -11.89
C GLU A 223 -3.18 -20.16 -13.31
N ASN A 224 -4.46 -20.08 -13.72
CA ASN A 224 -4.88 -20.41 -15.09
C ASN A 224 -6.25 -19.81 -15.40
N GLU A 225 -6.26 -18.73 -16.19
CA GLU A 225 -7.49 -18.04 -16.56
C GLU A 225 -8.45 -18.93 -17.36
N ASP A 226 -7.95 -19.71 -18.32
CA ASP A 226 -8.77 -20.58 -19.18
C ASP A 226 -9.49 -21.66 -18.36
N ARG A 227 -8.82 -22.21 -17.35
CA ARG A 227 -9.43 -23.18 -16.42
C ARG A 227 -10.52 -22.53 -15.57
N ALA A 228 -10.32 -21.31 -15.10
CA ALA A 228 -11.34 -20.59 -14.35
C ALA A 228 -12.60 -20.32 -15.22
N LEU A 229 -12.40 -20.01 -16.50
CA LEU A 229 -13.49 -19.88 -17.48
C LEU A 229 -14.23 -21.22 -17.71
N MET A 230 -13.51 -22.34 -17.84
CA MET A 230 -14.11 -23.67 -17.99
C MET A 230 -14.95 -24.09 -16.77
N LEU A 231 -14.60 -23.62 -15.58
CA LEU A 231 -15.37 -23.83 -14.35
C LEU A 231 -16.62 -22.93 -14.26
N GLY A 232 -16.87 -22.09 -15.27
CA GLY A 232 -18.04 -21.20 -15.35
C GLY A 232 -17.88 -19.84 -14.69
N TYR A 233 -16.68 -19.47 -14.23
CA TYR A 233 -16.42 -18.14 -13.67
C TYR A 233 -16.21 -17.12 -14.79
N ASN A 234 -16.92 -16.00 -14.72
CA ASN A 234 -16.65 -14.86 -15.61
C ASN A 234 -15.46 -14.06 -15.07
N THR A 235 -14.28 -14.30 -15.65
CA THR A 235 -12.99 -13.74 -15.18
C THR A 235 -12.94 -12.21 -15.28
N PHE A 236 -13.68 -11.60 -16.21
CA PHE A 236 -13.73 -10.15 -16.38
C PHE A 236 -14.23 -9.43 -15.13
N TYR A 237 -15.35 -9.88 -14.53
CA TYR A 237 -15.92 -9.20 -13.37
C TYR A 237 -15.01 -9.28 -12.14
N PHE A 238 -14.33 -10.42 -11.93
CA PHE A 238 -13.38 -10.58 -10.83
C PHE A 238 -12.13 -9.71 -11.03
N LYS A 239 -11.61 -9.63 -12.25
CA LYS A 239 -10.50 -8.73 -12.60
C LYS A 239 -10.89 -7.25 -12.43
N LEU A 240 -12.07 -6.86 -12.91
CA LEU A 240 -12.60 -5.49 -12.75
C LEU A 240 -12.79 -5.13 -11.26
N ALA A 241 -13.33 -6.03 -10.45
CA ALA A 241 -13.51 -5.79 -9.02
C ALA A 241 -12.16 -5.57 -8.32
N ALA A 242 -11.17 -6.43 -8.58
CA ALA A 242 -9.82 -6.26 -8.04
C ALA A 242 -9.17 -4.95 -8.51
N LEU A 243 -9.31 -4.61 -9.79
CA LEU A 243 -8.82 -3.36 -10.38
C LEU A 243 -9.45 -2.12 -9.74
N THR A 244 -10.75 -2.17 -9.45
CA THR A 244 -11.48 -1.07 -8.81
C THR A 244 -11.00 -0.85 -7.38
N VAL A 245 -10.92 -1.93 -6.58
CA VAL A 245 -10.40 -1.85 -5.20
C VAL A 245 -8.98 -1.33 -5.19
N SER A 246 -8.13 -1.83 -6.09
CA SER A 246 -6.74 -1.42 -6.24
C SER A 246 -6.60 0.05 -6.63
N SER A 247 -7.31 0.50 -7.66
CA SER A 247 -7.26 1.88 -8.15
C SER A 247 -7.68 2.87 -7.07
N ILE A 248 -8.77 2.59 -6.34
CA ILE A 248 -9.21 3.43 -5.21
C ILE A 248 -8.13 3.52 -4.14
N THR A 249 -7.53 2.40 -3.73
CA THR A 249 -6.48 2.43 -2.71
C THR A 249 -5.19 3.10 -3.14
N ALA A 250 -4.77 2.93 -4.40
CA ALA A 250 -3.62 3.63 -4.94
C ALA A 250 -3.88 5.15 -4.97
N ALA A 251 -5.09 5.56 -5.35
CA ALA A 251 -5.50 6.95 -5.32
C ALA A 251 -5.55 7.53 -3.89
N LEU A 252 -6.00 6.75 -2.91
CA LEU A 252 -5.95 7.14 -1.49
C LEU A 252 -4.51 7.30 -0.98
N ALA A 253 -3.57 6.46 -1.43
CA ALA A 253 -2.15 6.66 -1.13
C ALA A 253 -1.63 7.97 -1.74
N GLY A 254 -2.05 8.30 -2.97
CA GLY A 254 -1.76 9.58 -3.61
C GLY A 254 -2.33 10.78 -2.84
N THR A 255 -3.56 10.68 -2.33
CA THR A 255 -4.15 11.69 -1.45
C THR A 255 -3.31 11.90 -0.20
N LEU A 256 -2.90 10.82 0.47
CA LEU A 256 -2.07 10.91 1.67
C LEU A 256 -0.69 11.52 1.36
N HIS A 257 -0.11 11.21 0.19
CA HIS A 257 1.11 11.83 -0.29
C HIS A 257 0.98 13.35 -0.46
N THR A 258 -0.07 13.82 -1.13
CA THR A 258 -0.31 15.26 -1.32
C THR A 258 -0.58 16.00 0.00
N LEU A 259 -1.19 15.33 0.98
CA LEU A 259 -1.38 15.90 2.32
C LEU A 259 -0.07 15.95 3.10
N HIS A 260 0.82 14.97 2.90
CA HIS A 260 2.12 14.94 3.55
C HIS A 260 3.08 15.99 2.99
N GLN A 261 3.22 15.98 1.67
CA GLN A 261 4.11 16.84 0.90
C GLN A 261 3.25 17.83 0.09
N PRO A 262 3.33 19.15 0.35
CA PRO A 262 2.49 20.16 -0.30
C PRO A 262 2.90 20.45 -1.76
N ILE A 263 3.57 19.48 -2.41
CA ILE A 263 4.04 19.50 -3.80
C ILE A 263 3.78 18.12 -4.41
N VAL A 264 3.14 18.10 -5.59
CA VAL A 264 2.97 16.88 -6.40
C VAL A 264 3.83 17.00 -7.65
N SER A 265 4.91 16.21 -7.72
CA SER A 265 5.81 16.16 -8.87
C SER A 265 5.25 15.27 -9.99
N PRO A 266 5.45 15.60 -11.28
CA PRO A 266 4.99 14.76 -12.40
C PRO A 266 5.57 13.34 -12.39
N ASN A 267 6.75 13.18 -11.80
CA ASN A 267 7.46 11.89 -11.73
C ASN A 267 6.63 10.78 -11.06
N VAL A 268 5.67 11.11 -10.20
CA VAL A 268 4.77 10.12 -9.56
C VAL A 268 3.83 9.44 -10.56
N ALA A 269 3.61 10.03 -11.74
CA ALA A 269 2.85 9.43 -12.84
C ALA A 269 3.72 8.60 -13.80
N GLY A 270 5.04 8.65 -13.65
CA GLY A 270 5.99 7.98 -14.53
C GLY A 270 6.10 6.48 -14.30
N LEU A 271 6.60 5.77 -15.33
CA LEU A 271 6.88 4.33 -15.26
C LEU A 271 7.77 3.97 -14.06
N SER A 272 8.75 4.80 -13.75
CA SER A 272 9.67 4.59 -12.62
C SER A 272 8.93 4.38 -11.30
N TYR A 273 7.78 5.05 -11.10
CA TYR A 273 6.98 4.91 -9.88
C TYR A 273 6.18 3.60 -9.85
N THR A 274 5.77 3.06 -11.00
CA THR A 274 5.19 1.70 -11.09
C THR A 274 6.28 0.65 -10.83
N VAL A 275 7.48 0.84 -11.37
CA VAL A 275 8.62 -0.07 -11.15
C VAL A 275 9.04 -0.05 -9.67
N LEU A 276 9.01 1.11 -9.02
CA LEU A 276 9.22 1.22 -7.57
C LEU A 276 8.21 0.36 -6.79
N ALA A 277 6.92 0.44 -7.13
CA ALA A 277 5.89 -0.40 -6.50
C ALA A 277 6.19 -1.90 -6.68
N LEU A 278 6.59 -2.29 -7.90
CA LEU A 278 6.99 -3.65 -8.23
C LEU A 278 8.17 -4.13 -7.37
N LEU A 279 9.19 -3.29 -7.21
CA LEU A 279 10.35 -3.61 -6.39
C LEU A 279 9.95 -3.81 -4.93
N ILE A 280 9.12 -2.91 -4.38
CA ILE A 280 8.63 -3.03 -3.00
C ILE A 280 7.93 -4.36 -2.76
N ILE A 281 7.00 -4.76 -3.65
CA ILE A 281 6.27 -6.02 -3.48
C ILE A 281 7.16 -7.25 -3.69
N LEU A 282 8.15 -7.18 -4.59
CA LEU A 282 9.13 -8.25 -4.79
C LEU A 282 10.04 -8.44 -3.57
N ILE A 283 10.53 -7.34 -2.99
CA ILE A 283 11.35 -7.35 -1.76
C ILE A 283 10.53 -7.93 -0.60
N GLY A 284 9.30 -7.46 -0.44
CA GLY A 284 8.39 -7.92 0.61
C GLY A 284 8.00 -9.39 0.48
N GLY A 285 7.72 -9.83 -0.74
CA GLY A 285 7.17 -11.14 -1.09
C GLY A 285 5.83 -10.96 -1.80
N MET A 286 5.83 -11.23 -3.11
CA MET A 286 4.66 -11.10 -3.99
C MET A 286 3.51 -12.02 -3.52
N GLY A 287 2.28 -11.49 -3.54
CA GLY A 287 1.07 -12.18 -3.11
C GLY A 287 0.96 -12.31 -1.59
N THR A 288 1.76 -11.57 -0.83
CA THR A 288 1.67 -11.51 0.63
C THR A 288 1.39 -10.09 1.10
N LEU A 289 0.21 -9.89 1.72
CA LEU A 289 -0.24 -8.58 2.21
C LEU A 289 0.73 -7.95 3.21
N SER A 290 1.29 -8.75 4.12
CA SER A 290 2.31 -8.29 5.07
C SER A 290 3.67 -8.06 4.40
N GLY A 291 3.94 -8.73 3.28
CA GLY A 291 5.14 -8.52 2.46
C GLY A 291 5.19 -7.09 1.95
N ALA A 292 4.12 -6.59 1.34
CA ALA A 292 4.05 -5.22 0.83
C ALA A 292 4.39 -4.17 1.91
N MET A 293 3.91 -4.34 3.14
CA MET A 293 4.23 -3.43 4.26
C MET A 293 5.70 -3.48 4.67
N ILE A 294 6.26 -4.69 4.82
CA ILE A 294 7.67 -4.88 5.18
C ILE A 294 8.58 -4.39 4.06
N GLY A 295 8.23 -4.66 2.80
CA GLY A 295 8.94 -4.18 1.63
C GLY A 295 8.99 -2.65 1.58
N ALA A 296 7.88 -1.96 1.87
CA ALA A 296 7.83 -0.51 1.88
C ALA A 296 8.71 0.09 2.98
N ALA A 297 8.67 -0.52 4.19
CA ALA A 297 9.54 -0.12 5.29
C ALA A 297 11.01 -0.32 4.96
N VAL A 298 11.39 -1.49 4.44
CA VAL A 298 12.78 -1.80 4.06
C VAL A 298 13.26 -0.87 2.95
N TYR A 299 12.45 -0.68 1.89
CA TYR A 299 12.76 0.22 0.79
C TYR A 299 13.04 1.63 1.30
N ARG A 300 12.10 2.22 2.06
CA ARG A 300 12.20 3.63 2.46
C ARG A 300 13.30 3.86 3.48
N LEU A 301 13.50 2.93 4.42
CA LEU A 301 14.62 3.03 5.37
C LEU A 301 15.96 2.91 4.65
N LEU A 302 16.09 1.95 3.73
CA LEU A 302 17.33 1.75 2.99
C LEU A 302 17.66 2.97 2.12
N GLU A 303 16.66 3.50 1.40
CA GLU A 303 16.77 4.75 0.64
C GLU A 303 17.26 5.90 1.54
N TYR A 304 16.59 6.14 2.68
CA TYR A 304 16.98 7.18 3.62
C TYR A 304 18.43 7.04 4.13
N PHE A 305 18.84 5.84 4.54
CA PHE A 305 20.20 5.62 5.05
C PHE A 305 21.27 5.76 3.97
N LEU A 306 20.97 5.31 2.75
CA LEU A 306 21.89 5.45 1.62
C LEU A 306 22.03 6.90 1.20
N ASP A 307 20.93 7.64 1.06
CA ASP A 307 20.95 9.07 0.73
C ASP A 307 21.76 9.86 1.76
N LYS A 308 21.57 9.56 3.05
CA LYS A 308 22.31 10.19 4.14
C LYS A 308 23.81 9.95 4.08
N GLN A 309 24.26 8.76 3.69
CA GLN A 309 25.67 8.36 3.74
C GLN A 309 26.42 8.58 2.42
N PHE A 310 25.75 8.42 1.28
CA PHE A 310 26.37 8.39 -0.04
C PHE A 310 25.87 9.50 -0.99
N GLY A 311 24.87 10.28 -0.61
CA GLY A 311 24.35 11.40 -1.40
C GLY A 311 23.85 10.94 -2.78
N GLU A 312 24.29 11.60 -3.85
CA GLU A 312 23.83 11.33 -5.22
C GLU A 312 24.07 9.89 -5.69
N ASN A 313 25.12 9.23 -5.18
CA ASN A 313 25.44 7.85 -5.54
C ASN A 313 24.48 6.82 -4.92
N ALA A 314 23.63 7.23 -3.97
CA ALA A 314 22.70 6.36 -3.28
C ALA A 314 21.76 5.64 -4.24
N SER A 315 21.25 6.32 -5.27
CA SER A 315 20.33 5.72 -6.25
C SER A 315 20.95 4.53 -6.99
N PHE A 316 22.23 4.62 -7.34
CA PHE A 316 22.96 3.54 -8.00
C PHE A 316 23.16 2.35 -7.06
N ILE A 317 23.61 2.60 -5.83
CA ILE A 317 23.83 1.57 -4.81
C ILE A 317 22.51 0.88 -4.44
N LEU A 318 21.44 1.66 -4.29
CA LEU A 318 20.08 1.18 -4.02
C LEU A 318 19.63 0.21 -5.11
N GLY A 319 19.79 0.59 -6.38
CA GLY A 319 19.49 -0.28 -7.52
C GLY A 319 20.31 -1.58 -7.53
N LEU A 320 21.61 -1.51 -7.22
CA LEU A 320 22.47 -2.68 -7.12
C LEU A 320 22.02 -3.64 -6.00
N ILE A 321 21.72 -3.10 -4.81
CA ILE A 321 21.21 -3.89 -3.69
C ILE A 321 19.89 -4.57 -4.07
N TYR A 322 19.03 -3.90 -4.83
CA TYR A 322 17.77 -4.50 -5.30
C TYR A 322 17.98 -5.64 -6.29
N VAL A 323 18.90 -5.50 -7.25
CA VAL A 323 19.25 -6.60 -8.16
C VAL A 323 19.74 -7.82 -7.37
N LEU A 324 20.61 -7.60 -6.38
CA LEU A 324 21.09 -8.67 -5.50
C LEU A 324 19.94 -9.30 -4.70
N LEU A 325 19.07 -8.48 -4.08
CA LEU A 325 17.96 -8.98 -3.28
C LEU A 325 17.00 -9.84 -4.12
N VAL A 326 16.64 -9.38 -5.32
CA VAL A 326 15.77 -10.15 -6.23
C VAL A 326 16.44 -11.44 -6.71
N MET A 327 17.75 -11.42 -6.95
CA MET A 327 18.50 -12.59 -7.40
C MET A 327 18.66 -13.66 -6.29
N PHE A 328 18.90 -13.24 -5.05
CA PHE A 328 19.19 -14.14 -3.93
C PHE A 328 17.96 -14.47 -3.05
N VAL A 329 16.90 -13.67 -3.12
CA VAL A 329 15.67 -13.82 -2.31
C VAL A 329 14.45 -13.87 -3.23
N PRO A 330 14.28 -14.94 -4.05
CA PRO A 330 13.25 -15.00 -5.09
C PRO A 330 11.81 -15.02 -4.56
N PHE A 331 11.62 -15.38 -3.28
CA PHE A 331 10.30 -15.37 -2.62
C PHE A 331 10.05 -14.09 -1.79
N GLY A 332 10.99 -13.13 -1.79
CA GLY A 332 10.96 -11.98 -0.89
C GLY A 332 11.19 -12.33 0.59
N ILE A 333 11.26 -11.30 1.43
CA ILE A 333 11.58 -11.42 2.86
C ILE A 333 10.52 -12.25 3.59
N VAL A 334 9.24 -11.94 3.36
CA VAL A 334 8.14 -12.65 4.04
C VAL A 334 7.95 -14.04 3.48
N GLY A 335 8.02 -14.22 2.15
CA GLY A 335 7.87 -15.53 1.53
C GLY A 335 8.96 -16.52 1.94
N THR A 336 10.22 -16.06 2.01
CA THR A 336 11.32 -16.91 2.52
C THR A 336 11.17 -17.26 3.99
N TRP A 337 10.68 -16.33 4.83
CA TRP A 337 10.40 -16.61 6.23
C TRP A 337 9.29 -17.65 6.40
N GLN A 338 8.19 -17.53 5.65
CA GLN A 338 7.10 -18.51 5.69
C GLN A 338 7.54 -19.90 5.21
N ALA A 339 8.32 -19.97 4.13
CA ALA A 339 8.86 -21.22 3.62
C ALA A 339 9.77 -21.93 4.64
N LYS A 340 10.68 -21.19 5.29
CA LYS A 340 11.53 -21.72 6.37
C LYS A 340 10.73 -22.15 7.58
N ARG A 341 9.71 -21.39 7.98
CA ARG A 341 8.83 -21.75 9.11
C ARG A 341 8.12 -23.08 8.86
N LEU A 342 7.59 -23.30 7.66
CA LEU A 342 6.94 -24.56 7.28
C LEU A 342 7.91 -25.75 7.32
N GLN A 343 9.16 -25.55 6.90
CA GLN A 343 10.21 -26.59 6.99
C GLN A 343 10.56 -26.91 8.45
N ILE A 344 10.68 -25.90 9.31
CA ILE A 344 10.97 -26.07 10.74
C ILE A 344 9.81 -26.74 11.48
N GLU A 345 8.57 -26.39 11.18
CA GLU A 345 7.39 -27.02 11.78
C GLU A 345 7.26 -28.49 11.34
N ARG A 346 7.55 -28.82 10.08
CA ARG A 346 7.65 -30.21 9.61
C ARG A 346 8.79 -30.97 10.29
N GLY A 347 9.96 -30.36 10.46
CA GLY A 347 11.09 -30.96 11.17
C GLY A 347 10.79 -31.20 12.66
N ARG A 348 10.12 -30.25 13.33
CA ARG A 348 9.65 -30.40 14.71
C ARG A 348 8.58 -31.48 14.84
N ALA A 349 7.61 -31.53 13.93
CA ALA A 349 6.57 -32.57 13.93
C ALA A 349 7.18 -33.96 13.71
N TRP A 350 8.16 -34.08 12.81
CA TRP A 350 8.93 -35.31 12.61
C TRP A 350 9.74 -35.71 13.86
N LEU A 351 10.43 -34.76 14.51
CA LEU A 351 11.13 -35.02 15.78
C LEU A 351 10.18 -35.47 16.89
N LEU A 352 9.03 -34.81 17.05
CA LEU A 352 8.04 -35.18 18.07
C LEU A 352 7.43 -36.57 17.81
N GLN A 353 7.28 -36.97 16.54
CA GLN A 353 6.93 -38.34 16.17
C GLN A 353 8.04 -39.35 16.52
N LEU A 354 9.31 -38.99 16.28
CA LEU A 354 10.46 -39.85 16.59
C LEU A 354 10.60 -40.12 18.10
N PHE A 355 10.27 -39.13 18.93
CA PHE A 355 10.34 -39.22 20.39
C PHE A 355 9.02 -39.69 21.05
N GLY A 356 8.02 -40.12 20.28
CA GLY A 356 6.77 -40.67 20.80
C GLY A 356 5.89 -39.69 21.60
N LEU A 357 6.23 -38.40 21.61
CA LEU A 357 5.48 -37.35 22.29
C LEU A 357 4.34 -36.88 21.39
N LYS A 358 3.30 -37.72 21.26
CA LYS A 358 2.08 -37.33 20.57
C LYS A 358 1.37 -36.25 21.40
N LYS A 359 1.22 -35.06 20.83
CA LYS A 359 0.43 -33.98 21.41
C LYS A 359 -1.03 -34.48 21.53
N GLN A 360 -1.48 -34.77 22.75
CA GLN A 360 -2.91 -34.90 23.02
C GLN A 360 -3.55 -33.53 22.76
N GLU A 361 -4.68 -33.57 22.04
CA GLU A 361 -5.33 -32.43 21.37
C GLU A 361 -5.62 -31.21 22.26
#